data_AF-A0AA50UYM8-F1
#
_entry.id   AF-A0AA50UYM8-F1
#
_cell.length_a   1.000
_cell.length_b   1.000
_cell.length_c   1.000
_cell.angle_alpha   90.00
_cell.angle_beta   90.00
_cell.angle_gamma   90.00
#
_symmetry.space_group_name_H-M   'P 1'
#
loop_
_entity.id
_entity.type
_entity.pdbx_description
1 polymer ?
#
loop_
_entity_poly.entity_id
_entity_poly.type
_entity_poly.pdbx_seq_one_letter_code
_entity_poly.pdbx_strand_id
1 'polypeptide(L)'
;PFTEKELSVHFKNNSPFLTVSRIERLIEVSHWGNIAIEEKIEIEHTGAKLKGAFSRYDYQQDHHSGPASVRSYKTLLPASAADVYYRDTNGNISTSNMKVKKDSVELDLRPRYPLFGGWKTHYTLGYNVPSYEYLYHSGNDYLLKMRVIDHIFDDMQVDEVVTKVILPEGAHSIKVNFPYSIMRLPDTMHYTYLDTQGRPVISFTKRNVVENHIQDFQLR
;
A
#
# COMPACT_ATOMS: atom_id res chain seq x y z
N PRO A 1 -40.36 -3.23 -17.12
CA PRO A 1 -40.18 -1.87 -16.56
C PRO A 1 -39.41 -1.91 -15.24
N PHE A 2 -38.25 -1.25 -15.17
CA PHE A 2 -37.50 -1.10 -13.92
C PHE A 2 -38.23 -0.14 -12.98
N THR A 3 -38.29 -0.46 -11.69
CA THR A 3 -38.92 0.39 -10.66
C THR A 3 -37.84 0.80 -9.67
N GLU A 4 -37.70 2.11 -9.45
CA GLU A 4 -36.73 2.68 -8.52
C GLU A 4 -37.49 3.32 -7.35
N LYS A 5 -37.00 3.13 -6.12
CA LYS A 5 -37.52 3.77 -4.90
C LYS A 5 -36.34 4.14 -4.01
N GLU A 6 -36.41 5.31 -3.40
CA GLU A 6 -35.39 5.80 -2.47
C GLU A 6 -35.51 5.10 -1.11
N LEU A 7 -34.38 4.71 -0.53
CA LEU A 7 -34.27 4.15 0.81
C LEU A 7 -33.19 4.92 1.57
N SER A 8 -33.56 5.46 2.74
CA SER A 8 -32.64 6.11 3.66
C SER A 8 -32.68 5.40 5.01
N VAL A 9 -31.51 5.04 5.55
CA VAL A 9 -31.37 4.33 6.81
C VAL A 9 -30.41 5.08 7.70
N HIS A 10 -30.83 5.36 8.94
CA HIS A 10 -29.97 5.98 9.96
C HIS A 10 -29.68 4.95 11.05
N PHE A 11 -28.40 4.65 11.25
CA PHE A 11 -27.94 3.69 12.25
C PHE A 11 -26.62 4.15 12.85
N LYS A 12 -26.29 3.61 14.02
CA LYS A 12 -25.01 3.88 14.69
C LYS A 12 -23.92 3.02 14.05
N ASN A 13 -22.89 3.67 13.52
CA ASN A 13 -21.69 3.00 13.03
C ASN A 13 -20.44 3.68 13.59
N ASN A 14 -19.70 2.95 14.43
CA ASN A 14 -18.45 3.42 15.05
C ASN A 14 -17.21 2.73 14.43
N SER A 15 -17.35 2.08 13.28
CA SER A 15 -16.23 1.44 12.60
C SER A 15 -15.14 2.45 12.24
N PRO A 16 -13.88 2.00 12.11
CA PRO A 16 -12.77 2.86 11.72
C PRO A 16 -12.89 3.25 10.23
N PHE A 17 -13.42 4.44 9.95
CA PHE A 17 -13.55 4.94 8.58
C PHE A 17 -12.22 5.51 8.09
N LEU A 18 -11.37 4.63 7.57
CA LEU A 18 -10.13 5.00 6.89
C LEU A 18 -10.30 4.93 5.38
N THR A 19 -9.78 5.95 4.69
CA THR A 19 -9.64 5.95 3.24
C THR A 19 -8.18 6.24 2.91
N VAL A 20 -7.62 5.43 2.02
CA VAL A 20 -6.29 5.70 1.48
C VAL A 20 -6.45 6.60 0.27
N SER A 21 -6.13 7.87 0.43
CA SER A 21 -6.27 8.87 -0.64
C SER A 21 -5.32 8.59 -1.81
N ARG A 22 -4.09 8.18 -1.51
CA ARG A 22 -3.09 7.88 -2.54
C ARG A 22 -2.07 6.87 -2.04
N ILE A 23 -1.69 5.97 -2.94
CA ILE A 23 -0.56 5.06 -2.76
C ILE A 23 0.37 5.19 -3.94
N GLU A 24 1.65 5.40 -3.64
CA GLU A 24 2.72 5.22 -4.60
C GLU A 24 3.53 3.98 -4.21
N ARG A 25 3.37 2.92 -4.99
CA ARG A 25 4.06 1.64 -4.81
C ARG A 25 5.21 1.52 -5.79
N LEU A 26 6.42 1.49 -5.27
CA LEU A 26 7.64 1.30 -6.04
C LEU A 26 8.11 -0.14 -5.86
N ILE A 27 8.35 -0.83 -6.98
CA ILE A 27 8.88 -2.19 -7.03
C ILE A 27 10.20 -2.11 -7.78
N GLU A 28 11.32 -2.28 -7.08
CA GLU A 28 12.65 -2.33 -7.68
C GLU A 28 13.10 -3.79 -7.80
N VAL A 29 13.26 -4.25 -9.04
CA VAL A 29 13.71 -5.61 -9.32
C VAL A 29 15.23 -5.62 -9.43
N SER A 30 15.88 -6.51 -8.68
CA SER A 30 17.32 -6.75 -8.79
C SER A 30 17.61 -8.22 -9.10
N HIS A 31 18.38 -8.47 -10.15
CA HIS A 31 18.90 -9.81 -10.47
C HIS A 31 19.94 -10.31 -9.45
N TRP A 32 20.40 -9.45 -8.52
CA TRP A 32 21.37 -9.82 -7.49
C TRP A 32 20.76 -10.57 -6.30
N GLY A 33 19.43 -10.71 -6.23
CA GLY A 33 18.81 -11.69 -5.34
C GLY A 33 17.46 -11.31 -4.75
N ASN A 34 17.11 -10.02 -4.67
CA ASN A 34 15.88 -9.56 -4.04
C ASN A 34 15.09 -8.58 -4.93
N ILE A 35 13.83 -8.43 -4.59
CA ILE A 35 12.95 -7.36 -5.09
C ILE A 35 12.65 -6.48 -3.88
N ALA A 36 12.92 -5.18 -4.00
CA ALA A 36 12.62 -4.20 -2.96
C ALA A 36 11.28 -3.53 -3.28
N ILE A 37 10.40 -3.48 -2.28
CA ILE A 37 9.11 -2.80 -2.38
C ILE A 37 9.13 -1.62 -1.41
N GLU A 38 8.77 -0.44 -1.89
CA GLU A 38 8.53 0.75 -1.08
C GLU A 38 7.14 1.32 -1.40
N GLU A 39 6.30 1.50 -0.39
CA GLU A 39 4.96 2.06 -0.51
C GLU A 39 4.88 3.36 0.28
N LYS A 40 4.56 4.45 -0.40
CA LYS A 40 4.18 5.73 0.22
C LYS A 40 2.68 5.79 0.29
N ILE A 41 2.14 5.84 1.50
CA ILE A 41 0.73 5.68 1.78
C ILE A 41 0.20 6.93 2.47
N GLU A 42 -0.83 7.53 1.90
CA GLU A 42 -1.55 8.69 2.46
C GLU A 42 -2.94 8.26 2.93
N ILE A 43 -3.15 8.23 4.24
CA ILE A 43 -4.39 7.78 4.88
C ILE A 43 -5.11 8.96 5.51
N GLU A 44 -6.43 9.03 5.30
CA GLU A 44 -7.34 9.98 5.93
C GLU A 44 -8.43 9.23 6.70
N HIS A 45 -8.80 9.73 7.87
CA HIS A 45 -10.02 9.30 8.54
C HIS A 45 -11.22 10.06 7.96
N THR A 46 -12.01 9.41 7.10
CA THR A 46 -13.12 10.04 6.35
C THR A 46 -14.47 10.02 7.06
N GLY A 47 -14.55 9.38 8.23
CA GLY A 47 -15.75 9.41 9.09
C GLY A 47 -16.03 10.75 9.76
N ALA A 48 -16.88 10.73 10.80
CA ALA A 48 -17.35 11.93 11.48
C ALA A 48 -16.20 12.81 12.02
N LYS A 49 -16.17 14.08 11.59
CA LYS A 49 -15.11 15.03 11.96
C LYS A 49 -15.14 15.35 13.45
N LEU A 50 -13.94 15.50 14.04
CA LEU A 50 -13.83 15.97 15.42
C LEU A 50 -14.35 17.40 15.53
N LYS A 51 -15.30 17.64 16.43
CA LYS A 51 -15.79 18.97 16.78
C LYS A 51 -15.21 19.37 18.14
N GLY A 52 -14.62 20.57 18.21
CA GLY A 52 -13.99 21.08 19.43
C GLY A 52 -12.51 20.71 19.54
N ALA A 53 -11.94 20.91 20.72
CA ALA A 53 -10.53 20.64 20.98
C ALA A 53 -10.28 19.16 21.28
N PHE A 54 -9.12 18.67 20.88
CA PHE A 54 -8.63 17.36 21.31
C PHE A 54 -7.91 17.48 22.66
N SER A 55 -8.32 16.68 23.64
CA SER A 55 -7.68 16.57 24.96
C SER A 55 -7.03 15.21 25.11
N ARG A 56 -5.69 15.18 25.24
CA ARG A 56 -4.94 13.93 25.46
C ARG A 56 -5.30 13.31 26.81
N TYR A 57 -5.49 14.14 27.84
CA TYR A 57 -5.82 13.69 29.20
C TYR A 57 -7.14 12.92 29.21
N ASP A 58 -8.20 13.50 28.64
CA ASP A 58 -9.52 12.86 28.58
C ASP A 58 -9.49 11.57 27.76
N TYR A 59 -8.73 11.57 26.66
CA TYR A 59 -8.56 10.42 25.79
C TYR A 59 -7.81 9.25 26.46
N GLN A 60 -6.92 9.53 27.41
CA GLN A 60 -6.17 8.51 28.14
C GLN A 60 -6.91 8.05 29.39
N GLN A 61 -7.65 8.95 30.05
CA GLN A 61 -8.39 8.66 31.27
C GLN A 61 -9.57 7.70 31.01
N ASP A 62 -10.29 7.89 29.89
CA ASP A 62 -11.41 7.05 29.52
C ASP A 62 -11.06 6.18 28.30
N HIS A 63 -11.00 4.87 28.51
CA HIS A 63 -10.75 3.90 27.43
C HIS A 63 -11.86 3.90 26.37
N HIS A 64 -13.08 4.32 26.73
CA HIS A 64 -14.21 4.45 25.82
C HIS A 64 -14.23 5.80 25.07
N SER A 65 -13.32 6.72 25.41
CA SER A 65 -13.18 7.99 24.71
C SER A 65 -12.65 7.80 23.29
N GLY A 66 -13.37 8.38 22.32
CA GLY A 66 -13.06 8.28 20.89
C GLY A 66 -13.23 6.88 20.30
N PRO A 67 -14.41 6.23 20.42
CA PRO A 67 -14.61 4.87 19.93
C PRO A 67 -14.53 4.76 18.40
N ALA A 68 -14.74 5.87 17.69
CA ALA A 68 -14.57 5.94 16.23
C ALA A 68 -13.13 6.28 15.81
N SER A 69 -12.25 6.66 16.74
CA SER A 69 -10.87 7.02 16.41
C SER A 69 -10.02 5.79 16.10
N VAL A 70 -9.05 5.94 15.21
CA VAL A 70 -8.14 4.85 14.84
C VAL A 70 -6.81 5.00 15.58
N ARG A 71 -6.51 4.01 16.42
CA ARG A 71 -5.25 3.93 17.19
C ARG A 71 -4.17 3.14 16.46
N SER A 72 -4.58 2.08 15.78
CA SER A 72 -3.72 1.20 15.01
C SER A 72 -4.55 0.45 13.97
N TYR A 73 -3.87 -0.11 12.98
CA TYR A 73 -4.45 -1.01 11.99
C TYR A 73 -3.39 -2.03 11.58
N LYS A 74 -3.83 -3.13 10.98
CA LYS A 74 -2.96 -4.25 10.63
C LYS A 74 -2.76 -4.31 9.14
N THR A 75 -1.51 -4.44 8.73
CA THR A 75 -1.09 -4.68 7.34
C THR A 75 -0.60 -6.12 7.23
N LEU A 76 -0.85 -6.76 6.09
CA LEU A 76 -0.44 -8.14 5.83
C LEU A 76 0.55 -8.11 4.67
N LEU A 77 1.79 -8.44 4.98
CA LEU A 77 2.85 -8.58 3.99
C LEU A 77 3.00 -10.05 3.58
N PRO A 78 3.59 -10.33 2.40
CA PRO A 78 3.94 -11.70 2.01
C PRO A 78 4.79 -12.40 3.08
N ALA A 79 4.66 -13.73 3.18
CA ALA A 79 5.38 -14.53 4.18
C ALA A 79 6.91 -14.39 4.08
N SER A 80 7.41 -14.11 2.88
CA SER A 80 8.83 -13.92 2.57
C SER A 80 9.34 -12.50 2.75
N ALA A 81 8.51 -11.59 3.29
CA ALA A 81 8.92 -10.22 3.56
C ALA A 81 10.03 -10.16 4.64
N ALA A 82 11.13 -9.52 4.27
CA ALA A 82 12.29 -9.26 5.12
C ALA A 82 12.64 -7.76 5.14
N ASP A 83 13.50 -7.35 6.06
CA ASP A 83 14.01 -5.98 6.19
C ASP A 83 12.91 -4.90 6.21
N VAL A 84 11.82 -5.19 6.92
CA VAL A 84 10.66 -4.28 6.99
C VAL A 84 11.05 -3.01 7.74
N TYR A 85 10.80 -1.84 7.14
CA TYR A 85 10.95 -0.55 7.79
C TYR A 85 9.67 0.29 7.66
N TYR A 86 9.39 1.06 8.71
CA TYR A 86 8.22 1.93 8.82
C TYR A 86 8.67 3.33 9.26
N ARG A 87 8.55 4.30 8.35
CA ARG A 87 9.07 5.66 8.52
C ARG A 87 8.08 6.70 8.01
N ASP A 88 8.19 7.92 8.48
CA ASP A 88 7.55 9.08 7.87
C ASP A 88 8.58 10.09 7.37
N THR A 89 8.11 11.26 6.93
CA THR A 89 8.98 12.36 6.50
C THR A 89 9.91 12.86 7.59
N ASN A 90 9.59 12.60 8.86
CA ASN A 90 10.34 13.06 10.02
C ASN A 90 11.26 11.96 10.59
N GLY A 91 11.30 10.78 9.97
CA GLY A 91 12.18 9.69 10.31
C GLY A 91 11.45 8.42 10.77
N ASN A 92 12.12 7.61 11.57
CA ASN A 92 11.59 6.30 11.97
C ASN A 92 10.35 6.44 12.87
N ILE A 93 9.39 5.52 12.71
CA ILE A 93 8.27 5.34 13.64
C ILE A 93 8.47 4.01 14.35
N SER A 94 8.80 4.07 15.64
CA SER A 94 9.07 2.88 16.46
C SER A 94 7.81 2.17 16.95
N THR A 95 6.63 2.78 16.79
CA THR A 95 5.35 2.23 17.24
C THR A 95 4.75 1.27 16.21
N SER A 96 5.44 0.15 15.98
CA SER A 96 4.99 -0.96 15.13
C SER A 96 5.27 -2.30 15.79
N ASN A 97 4.47 -3.33 15.50
CA ASN A 97 4.71 -4.69 15.97
C ASN A 97 4.59 -5.69 14.82
N MET A 98 5.68 -6.38 14.51
CA MET A 98 5.76 -7.37 13.43
C MET A 98 5.64 -8.79 14.00
N LYS A 99 4.75 -9.59 13.42
CA LYS A 99 4.53 -11.00 13.77
C LYS A 99 4.64 -11.85 12.51
N VAL A 100 5.69 -12.65 12.43
CA VAL A 100 5.87 -13.62 11.34
C VAL A 100 4.95 -14.80 11.59
N LYS A 101 4.01 -15.03 10.68
CA LYS A 101 3.18 -16.24 10.64
C LYS A 101 3.65 -17.16 9.51
N LYS A 102 3.08 -18.36 9.44
CA LYS A 102 3.40 -19.34 8.40
C LYS A 102 3.11 -18.83 6.98
N ASP A 103 1.97 -18.16 6.80
CA ASP A 103 1.46 -17.79 5.47
C ASP A 103 1.54 -16.27 5.19
N SER A 104 1.96 -15.47 6.17
CA SER A 104 2.03 -14.00 6.05
C SER A 104 2.89 -13.38 7.14
N VAL A 105 3.33 -12.15 6.94
CA VAL A 105 3.85 -11.30 8.02
C VAL A 105 2.77 -10.29 8.41
N GLU A 106 2.29 -10.34 9.65
CA GLU A 106 1.33 -9.37 10.20
C GLU A 106 2.09 -8.20 10.82
N LEU A 107 1.72 -6.98 10.44
CA LEU A 107 2.31 -5.74 10.95
C LEU A 107 1.21 -4.87 11.58
N ASP A 108 1.22 -4.73 12.91
CA ASP A 108 0.38 -3.76 13.62
C ASP A 108 1.06 -2.40 13.57
N LEU A 109 0.51 -1.49 12.77
CA LEU A 109 1.03 -0.14 12.54
C LEU A 109 0.27 0.86 13.41
N ARG A 110 1.02 1.61 14.21
CA ARG A 110 0.47 2.74 14.99
C ARG A 110 1.01 4.04 14.42
N PRO A 111 0.15 4.92 13.87
CA PRO A 111 0.55 6.27 13.52
C PRO A 111 1.03 7.05 14.76
N ARG A 112 1.76 8.15 14.56
CA ARG A 112 2.29 8.97 15.67
C ARG A 112 1.20 9.56 16.58
N TYR A 113 -0.02 9.66 16.08
CA TYR A 113 -1.19 10.15 16.80
C TYR A 113 -2.44 9.37 16.36
N PRO A 114 -3.44 9.21 17.23
CA PRO A 114 -4.70 8.57 16.83
C PRO A 114 -5.39 9.41 15.76
N LEU A 115 -5.99 8.76 14.77
CA LEU A 115 -6.71 9.45 13.71
C LEU A 115 -8.16 9.66 14.15
N PHE A 116 -8.56 10.93 14.25
CA PHE A 116 -9.96 11.34 14.35
C PHE A 116 -10.45 11.82 12.99
N GLY A 117 -11.77 11.92 12.79
CA GLY A 117 -12.31 12.34 11.50
C GLY A 117 -11.75 13.66 11.00
N GLY A 118 -11.29 13.64 9.74
CA GLY A 118 -10.60 14.73 9.05
C GLY A 118 -9.08 14.76 9.26
N TRP A 119 -8.52 13.91 10.12
CA TRP A 119 -7.06 13.83 10.31
C TRP A 119 -6.44 12.93 9.24
N LYS A 120 -5.22 13.28 8.82
CA LYS A 120 -4.47 12.62 7.76
C LYS A 120 -3.10 12.24 8.24
N THR A 121 -2.63 11.06 7.89
CA THR A 121 -1.25 10.64 8.12
C THR A 121 -0.64 10.14 6.83
N HIS A 122 0.64 10.40 6.64
CA HIS A 122 1.43 9.88 5.53
C HIS A 122 2.63 9.15 6.07
N TYR A 123 2.97 8.01 5.49
CA TYR A 123 4.13 7.23 5.87
C TYR A 123 4.66 6.42 4.69
N THR A 124 5.84 5.87 4.88
CA THR A 124 6.50 4.97 3.96
C THR A 124 6.72 3.63 4.65
N LEU A 125 6.21 2.58 4.01
CA LEU A 125 6.43 1.20 4.40
C LEU A 125 7.29 0.54 3.32
N GLY A 126 8.40 -0.07 3.68
CA GLY A 126 9.20 -0.82 2.72
C GLY A 126 9.66 -2.15 3.28
N TYR A 127 9.90 -3.09 2.36
CA TYR A 127 10.31 -4.46 2.66
C TYR A 127 10.95 -5.10 1.42
N ASN A 128 11.75 -6.13 1.66
CA ASN A 128 12.37 -6.94 0.63
C ASN A 128 11.65 -8.29 0.52
N VAL A 129 11.59 -8.83 -0.69
CA VAL A 129 11.20 -10.23 -0.92
C VAL A 129 12.27 -10.93 -1.78
N PRO A 130 12.47 -12.24 -1.61
CA PRO A 130 13.37 -12.99 -2.47
C PRO A 130 12.87 -13.01 -3.92
N SER A 131 13.78 -12.76 -4.87
CA SER A 131 13.45 -12.71 -6.30
C SER A 131 12.90 -14.03 -6.85
N TYR A 132 13.39 -15.18 -6.37
CA TYR A 132 13.01 -16.51 -6.88
C TYR A 132 11.52 -16.85 -6.72
N GLU A 133 10.79 -16.17 -5.84
CA GLU A 133 9.34 -16.40 -5.64
C GLU A 133 8.47 -15.70 -6.68
N TYR A 134 8.96 -14.58 -7.23
CA TYR A 134 8.17 -13.68 -8.09
C TYR A 134 8.74 -13.50 -9.50
N LEU A 135 10.02 -13.85 -9.70
CA LEU A 135 10.73 -13.72 -10.95
C LEU A 135 11.03 -15.10 -11.54
N TYR A 136 10.40 -15.39 -12.67
CA TYR A 136 10.62 -16.61 -13.45
C TYR A 136 11.49 -16.29 -14.65
N HIS A 137 12.29 -17.25 -15.12
CA HIS A 137 13.12 -17.04 -16.30
C HIS A 137 13.16 -18.29 -17.19
N SER A 138 13.33 -18.08 -18.49
CA SER A 138 13.56 -19.13 -19.48
C SER A 138 14.58 -18.61 -20.51
N GLY A 139 15.83 -19.08 -20.42
CA GLY A 139 16.92 -18.51 -21.20
C GLY A 139 17.12 -17.03 -20.85
N ASN A 140 16.90 -16.15 -21.83
CA ASN A 140 17.01 -14.69 -21.69
C ASN A 140 15.66 -14.00 -21.47
N ASP A 141 14.55 -14.75 -21.44
CA ASP A 141 13.23 -14.20 -21.17
C ASP A 141 12.95 -14.25 -19.67
N TYR A 142 12.47 -13.13 -19.13
CA TYR A 142 12.09 -13.00 -17.72
C TYR A 142 10.60 -12.72 -17.60
N LEU A 143 9.98 -13.20 -16.53
CA LEU A 143 8.58 -12.97 -16.21
C LEU A 143 8.48 -12.61 -14.73
N LEU A 144 8.15 -11.35 -14.47
CA LEU A 144 7.80 -10.87 -13.14
C LEU A 144 6.30 -11.05 -12.93
N LYS A 145 5.92 -11.71 -11.84
CA LYS A 145 4.52 -11.84 -11.41
C LYS A 145 4.37 -11.30 -9.99
N MET A 146 3.68 -10.17 -9.84
CA MET A 146 3.49 -9.52 -8.54
C MET A 146 2.11 -8.89 -8.42
N ARG A 147 1.66 -8.64 -7.19
CA ARG A 147 0.40 -7.96 -6.92
C ARG A 147 0.46 -6.48 -7.32
N VAL A 148 -0.63 -5.99 -7.90
CA VAL A 148 -0.80 -4.56 -8.23
C VAL A 148 -0.75 -3.69 -6.97
N ILE A 149 -1.37 -4.18 -5.91
CA ILE A 149 -1.48 -3.58 -4.57
C ILE A 149 -1.48 -4.72 -3.54
N ASP A 150 -0.88 -4.51 -2.38
CA ASP A 150 -0.97 -5.44 -1.25
C ASP A 150 -2.02 -4.99 -0.23
N HIS A 151 -2.32 -5.87 0.71
CA HIS A 151 -3.25 -5.60 1.79
C HIS A 151 -2.70 -4.54 2.75
N ILE A 152 -3.44 -3.45 2.96
CA ILE A 152 -3.07 -2.36 3.88
C ILE A 152 -3.79 -2.49 5.22
N PHE A 153 -5.12 -2.65 5.18
CA PHE A 153 -6.01 -2.92 6.30
C PHE A 153 -7.29 -3.59 5.78
N ASP A 154 -8.00 -4.29 6.65
CA ASP A 154 -9.25 -4.99 6.32
C ASP A 154 -10.29 -4.01 5.72
N ASP A 155 -10.99 -4.42 4.66
CA ASP A 155 -11.98 -3.58 3.96
C ASP A 155 -11.37 -2.27 3.37
N MET A 156 -10.11 -2.31 2.94
CA MET A 156 -9.44 -1.12 2.40
C MET A 156 -10.19 -0.51 1.20
N GLN A 157 -10.27 0.82 1.23
CA GLN A 157 -10.67 1.65 0.11
C GLN A 157 -9.52 2.58 -0.25
N VAL A 158 -9.10 2.52 -1.51
CA VAL A 158 -8.02 3.33 -2.05
C VAL A 158 -8.51 4.15 -3.23
N ASP A 159 -8.40 5.47 -3.14
CA ASP A 159 -8.90 6.37 -4.18
C ASP A 159 -8.00 6.35 -5.43
N GLU A 160 -6.68 6.35 -5.24
CA GLU A 160 -5.68 6.29 -6.30
C GLU A 160 -4.47 5.43 -5.93
N VAL A 161 -4.15 4.46 -6.79
CA VAL A 161 -2.93 3.65 -6.73
C VAL A 161 -2.08 4.00 -7.94
N VAL A 162 -0.80 4.26 -7.70
CA VAL A 162 0.23 4.41 -8.73
C VAL A 162 1.31 3.39 -8.44
N THR A 163 1.45 2.41 -9.32
CA THR A 163 2.47 1.37 -9.21
C THR A 163 3.56 1.62 -10.25
N LYS A 164 4.81 1.63 -9.79
CA LYS A 164 6.02 1.87 -10.58
C LYS A 164 6.93 0.66 -10.43
N VAL A 165 7.27 0.03 -11.54
CA VAL A 165 8.19 -1.11 -11.57
C VAL A 165 9.49 -0.64 -12.21
N ILE A 166 10.55 -0.55 -11.40
CA ILE A 166 11.92 -0.28 -11.86
C ILE A 166 12.52 -1.62 -12.27
N LEU A 167 12.82 -1.74 -13.56
CA LEU A 167 13.45 -2.92 -14.12
C LEU A 167 14.98 -2.76 -14.17
N PRO A 168 15.74 -3.85 -14.22
CA PRO A 168 17.18 -3.82 -14.40
C PRO A 168 17.61 -3.13 -15.70
N GLU A 169 18.82 -2.59 -15.71
CA GLU A 169 19.44 -2.04 -16.93
C GLU A 169 19.56 -3.14 -18.00
N GLY A 170 19.29 -2.79 -19.26
CA GLY A 170 19.25 -3.75 -20.37
C GLY A 170 17.93 -4.50 -20.56
N ALA A 171 16.88 -4.16 -19.79
CA ALA A 171 15.53 -4.67 -20.05
C ALA A 171 14.97 -4.07 -21.37
N HIS A 172 14.55 -4.95 -22.28
CA HIS A 172 14.02 -4.58 -23.59
C HIS A 172 12.74 -5.37 -23.91
N SER A 173 11.96 -4.92 -24.91
CA SER A 173 10.75 -5.62 -25.38
C SER A 173 9.66 -5.84 -24.30
N ILE A 174 9.51 -4.88 -23.39
CA ILE A 174 8.68 -4.99 -22.19
C ILE A 174 7.19 -5.06 -22.53
N LYS A 175 6.50 -6.09 -22.03
CA LYS A 175 5.05 -6.30 -22.19
C LYS A 175 4.39 -6.54 -20.84
N VAL A 176 3.41 -5.71 -20.51
CA VAL A 176 2.65 -5.83 -19.26
C VAL A 176 1.24 -6.35 -19.53
N ASN A 177 0.85 -7.39 -18.80
CA ASN A 177 -0.49 -7.93 -18.77
C ASN A 177 -1.12 -7.62 -17.41
N PHE A 178 -2.24 -6.90 -17.45
CA PHE A 178 -2.98 -6.54 -16.24
C PHE A 178 -4.17 -7.50 -16.02
N PRO A 179 -4.50 -7.81 -14.76
CA PRO A 179 -5.65 -8.67 -14.45
C PRO A 179 -7.00 -8.00 -14.68
N TYR A 180 -7.04 -6.67 -14.71
CA TYR A 180 -8.24 -5.85 -14.93
C TYR A 180 -7.88 -4.54 -15.63
N SER A 181 -8.88 -3.71 -15.93
CA SER A 181 -8.68 -2.41 -16.60
C SER A 181 -7.89 -1.44 -15.72
N ILE A 182 -6.65 -1.17 -16.14
CA ILE A 182 -5.66 -0.27 -15.52
C ILE A 182 -5.17 0.72 -16.58
N MET A 183 -4.91 1.97 -16.18
CA MET A 183 -4.34 2.98 -17.05
C MET A 183 -2.81 2.93 -16.99
N ARG A 184 -2.16 2.58 -18.12
CA ARG A 184 -0.70 2.68 -18.23
C ARG A 184 -0.28 4.15 -18.37
N LEU A 185 0.77 4.53 -17.66
CA LEU A 185 1.40 5.85 -17.75
C LEU A 185 2.62 5.79 -18.68
N PRO A 186 3.14 6.95 -19.14
CA PRO A 186 4.36 6.98 -19.92
C PRO A 186 5.53 6.35 -19.17
N ASP A 187 6.32 5.55 -19.89
CA ASP A 187 7.52 4.92 -19.35
C ASP A 187 8.58 6.01 -19.07
N THR A 188 9.31 5.86 -17.97
CA THR A 188 10.35 6.81 -17.55
C THR A 188 11.67 6.09 -17.30
N MET A 189 12.77 6.84 -17.18
CA MET A 189 14.06 6.28 -16.78
C MET A 189 14.38 6.65 -15.34
N HIS A 190 14.88 5.69 -14.57
CA HIS A 190 15.40 5.89 -13.23
C HIS A 190 16.91 5.70 -13.22
N TYR A 191 17.61 6.52 -12.46
CA TYR A 191 19.07 6.46 -12.33
C TYR A 191 19.41 6.24 -10.86
N THR A 192 20.07 5.13 -10.57
CA THR A 192 20.59 4.79 -9.26
C THR A 192 22.09 4.44 -9.34
N TYR A 193 22.63 3.93 -8.26
CA TYR A 193 24.03 3.51 -8.18
C TYR A 193 24.34 2.43 -9.23
N LEU A 194 25.52 2.56 -9.84
CA LEU A 194 26.06 1.64 -10.85
C LEU A 194 25.29 1.60 -12.19
N ASP A 195 24.39 2.55 -12.44
CA ASP A 195 23.68 2.64 -13.72
C ASP A 195 24.50 3.44 -14.75
N THR A 196 24.58 2.96 -15.99
CA THR A 196 25.27 3.69 -17.08
C THR A 196 24.30 4.36 -18.07
N GLN A 197 23.27 3.64 -18.49
CA GLN A 197 22.23 4.11 -19.42
C GLN A 197 20.91 4.42 -18.70
N GLY A 198 20.77 3.95 -17.45
CA GLY A 198 19.57 4.08 -16.64
C GLY A 198 18.65 2.87 -16.75
N ARG A 199 17.70 2.80 -15.82
CA ARG A 199 16.75 1.70 -15.66
C ARG A 199 15.37 2.08 -16.18
N PRO A 200 14.74 1.27 -17.05
CA PRO A 200 13.38 1.56 -17.50
C PRO A 200 12.38 1.34 -16.36
N VAL A 201 11.44 2.28 -16.22
CA VAL A 201 10.38 2.26 -15.21
C VAL A 201 9.04 2.18 -15.91
N ILE A 202 8.31 1.10 -15.62
CA ILE A 202 6.95 0.93 -16.09
C ILE A 202 5.99 1.43 -15.02
N SER A 203 5.18 2.43 -15.38
CA SER A 203 4.26 3.07 -14.46
C SER A 203 2.81 2.82 -14.89
N PHE A 204 1.93 2.54 -13.94
CA PHE A 204 0.51 2.40 -14.20
C PHE A 204 -0.31 2.82 -12.99
N THR A 205 -1.55 3.23 -13.24
CA THR A 205 -2.44 3.78 -12.22
C THR A 205 -3.86 3.22 -12.32
N LYS A 206 -4.49 3.12 -11.14
CA LYS A 206 -5.88 2.72 -10.99
C LYS A 206 -6.55 3.56 -9.91
N ARG A 207 -7.82 3.90 -10.13
CA ARG A 207 -8.67 4.58 -9.16
C ARG A 207 -9.74 3.64 -8.62
N ASN A 208 -10.25 3.95 -7.42
CA ASN A 208 -11.29 3.21 -6.71
C ASN A 208 -10.94 1.73 -6.55
N VAL A 209 -9.83 1.47 -5.89
CA VAL A 209 -9.31 0.13 -5.60
C VAL A 209 -9.83 -0.32 -4.25
N VAL A 210 -10.23 -1.59 -4.19
CA VAL A 210 -10.70 -2.26 -2.97
C VAL A 210 -9.95 -3.57 -2.79
N GLU A 211 -10.11 -4.23 -1.65
CA GLU A 211 -9.44 -5.50 -1.34
C GLU A 211 -9.55 -6.58 -2.44
N ASN A 212 -10.69 -6.69 -3.12
CA ASN A 212 -10.90 -7.64 -4.23
C ASN A 212 -10.01 -7.39 -5.46
N HIS A 213 -9.33 -6.25 -5.54
CA HIS A 213 -8.39 -5.92 -6.60
C HIS A 213 -6.95 -6.34 -6.30
N ILE A 214 -6.69 -7.00 -5.15
CA ILE A 214 -5.42 -7.65 -4.85
C ILE A 214 -5.27 -8.84 -5.82
N GLN A 215 -4.71 -8.57 -6.99
CA GLN A 215 -4.47 -9.54 -8.05
C GLN A 215 -3.11 -9.30 -8.68
N ASP A 216 -2.56 -10.37 -9.27
CA ASP A 216 -1.23 -10.34 -9.85
C ASP A 216 -1.26 -9.75 -11.26
N PHE A 217 -0.36 -8.82 -11.53
CA PHE A 217 0.02 -8.45 -12.90
C PHE A 217 1.22 -9.29 -13.35
N GLN A 218 1.41 -9.39 -14.66
CA GLN A 218 2.55 -10.06 -15.27
C GLN A 218 3.31 -9.09 -16.14
N LEU A 219 4.63 -9.05 -16.00
CA LEU A 219 5.53 -8.25 -16.82
C LEU A 219 6.55 -9.18 -17.45
N ARG A 220 6.59 -9.21 -18.78
CA ARG A 220 7.57 -9.92 -19.61
C ARG A 220 8.56 -8.94 -20.19
#